data_AF-A0A847SD44-F1
#
_entry.id   AF-A0A847SD44-F1
#
_cell.length_a   1.000
_cell.length_b   1.000
_cell.length_c   1.000
_cell.angle_alpha   90.00
_cell.angle_beta   90.00
_cell.angle_gamma   90.00
#
_symmetry.space_group_name_H-M   'P 1'
#
loop_
_entity.id
_entity.type
_entity.pdbx_description
1 polymer ?
#
loop_
_entity_poly.entity_id
_entity_poly.type
_entity_poly.pdbx_seq_one_letter_code
_entity_poly.pdbx_strand_id
1 'polypeptide(L)'
;MKKGGGRHLFLFHKITNTMKRKYYVNNNVQYNGDYEVHVSTCEYFSMMFNRTEIGEFDTCQEAVRKAKKLYPKANGCFTCCRPCHTS
;
A
#
# COMPACT_ATOMS: atom_id res chain seq x y z
N MET A 1 -22.87 -44.52 28.76
CA MET A 1 -22.94 -43.07 29.07
C MET A 1 -21.55 -42.65 29.54
N LYS A 2 -20.76 -41.71 29.00
CA LYS A 2 -20.92 -40.60 28.05
C LYS A 2 -19.59 -40.41 27.28
N LYS A 3 -19.70 -40.15 25.97
CA LYS A 3 -19.00 -39.16 25.09
C LYS A 3 -17.56 -38.76 25.48
N GLY A 4 -16.52 -38.83 24.64
CA GLY A 4 -16.42 -38.62 23.20
C GLY A 4 -15.21 -37.70 22.98
N GLY A 5 -14.09 -38.25 22.52
CA GLY A 5 -12.83 -37.53 22.31
C GLY A 5 -12.93 -36.53 21.15
N GLY A 6 -13.07 -35.26 21.49
CA GLY A 6 -13.03 -34.16 20.54
C GLY A 6 -11.62 -33.99 20.01
N ARG A 7 -11.43 -34.28 18.72
CA ARG A 7 -10.23 -33.92 17.97
C ARG A 7 -10.11 -32.41 18.02
N HIS A 8 -9.09 -31.91 18.72
CA HIS A 8 -8.74 -30.50 18.73
C HIS A 8 -8.18 -30.18 17.35
N LEU A 9 -9.08 -29.82 16.43
CA LEU A 9 -8.74 -29.26 15.14
C LEU A 9 -8.10 -27.90 15.43
N PHE A 10 -6.77 -27.86 15.48
CA PHE A 10 -6.00 -26.60 15.50
C PHE A 10 -6.23 -25.89 14.17
N LEU A 11 -7.34 -25.17 14.09
CA LEU A 11 -7.64 -24.25 13.03
C LEU A 11 -6.74 -23.02 13.28
N PHE A 12 -5.48 -23.10 12.86
CA PHE A 12 -4.60 -21.94 12.74
C PHE A 12 -5.16 -21.03 11.65
N HIS A 13 -6.26 -20.34 11.95
CA HIS A 13 -6.53 -19.08 11.29
C HIS A 13 -5.37 -18.16 11.66
N LYS A 14 -4.35 -18.11 10.81
CA LYS A 14 -3.41 -17.00 10.79
C LYS A 14 -4.23 -15.76 10.49
N ILE A 15 -4.73 -15.10 11.52
CA ILE A 15 -5.28 -13.76 11.40
C ILE A 15 -4.06 -12.87 11.09
N THR A 16 -3.68 -12.81 9.82
CA THR A 16 -2.81 -11.75 9.34
C THR A 16 -3.67 -10.49 9.44
N ASN A 17 -3.58 -9.81 10.57
CA ASN A 17 -4.20 -8.51 10.78
C ASN A 17 -3.39 -7.47 9.99
N THR A 18 -3.38 -7.61 8.66
CA THR A 18 -2.74 -6.66 7.76
C THR A 18 -3.71 -5.52 7.54
N MET A 19 -3.41 -4.39 8.18
CA MET A 19 -4.15 -3.16 7.95
C MET A 19 -3.82 -2.64 6.55
N LYS A 20 -4.71 -2.89 5.60
CA LYS A 20 -4.66 -2.28 4.27
C LYS A 20 -4.69 -0.77 4.40
N ARG A 21 -3.90 -0.10 3.57
CA ARG A 21 -3.85 1.36 3.49
C ARG A 21 -4.33 1.81 2.12
N LYS A 22 -5.04 2.93 2.06
CA LYS A 22 -5.38 3.58 0.79
C LYS A 22 -4.14 4.26 0.24
N TYR A 23 -3.82 3.96 -1.01
CA TYR A 23 -2.73 4.56 -1.74
C TYR A 23 -3.22 5.44 -2.88
N TYR A 24 -2.44 6.48 -3.13
CA TYR A 24 -2.68 7.49 -4.13
C TYR A 24 -1.39 7.74 -4.89
N VAL A 25 -1.49 7.98 -6.19
CA VAL A 25 -0.35 8.50 -6.98
C VAL A 25 -0.55 9.99 -7.21
N ASN A 26 0.51 10.77 -7.03
CA ASN A 26 0.56 12.15 -7.45
C ASN A 26 0.62 12.18 -8.98
N ASN A 27 -0.35 12.81 -9.63
CA ASN A 27 -0.38 12.93 -11.09
C ASN A 27 0.55 14.06 -11.58
N ASN A 28 1.10 14.87 -10.67
CA ASN A 28 2.14 15.86 -10.96
C ASN A 28 3.51 15.22 -10.80
N VAL A 29 4.34 15.36 -11.84
CA VAL A 29 5.71 14.84 -11.85
C VAL A 29 6.60 15.62 -10.88
N GLN A 30 7.47 14.93 -10.14
CA GLN A 30 8.49 15.53 -9.29
C GLN A 30 9.68 16.05 -10.13
N TYR A 31 10.58 16.80 -9.50
CA TYR A 31 11.76 17.36 -10.19
C TYR A 31 12.66 16.28 -10.81
N ASN A 32 12.77 15.11 -10.19
CA ASN A 32 13.52 13.95 -10.70
C ASN A 32 12.78 13.18 -11.82
N GLY A 33 11.57 13.59 -12.17
CA GLY A 33 10.75 12.96 -13.19
C GLY A 33 9.91 11.78 -12.70
N ASP A 34 9.76 11.57 -11.39
CA ASP A 34 8.95 10.49 -10.81
C ASP A 34 7.52 10.92 -10.53
N TYR A 35 6.61 9.94 -10.53
CA TYR A 35 5.24 10.10 -10.04
C TYR A 35 5.13 9.41 -8.68
N GLU A 36 5.12 10.17 -7.60
CA GLU A 36 5.21 9.60 -6.25
C GLU A 36 3.90 8.96 -5.77
N VAL A 37 4.04 7.80 -5.13
CA VAL A 37 2.97 7.06 -4.48
C VAL A 37 2.97 7.36 -2.99
N HIS A 38 1.80 7.76 -2.47
CA HIS A 38 1.59 8.15 -1.08
C HIS A 38 0.43 7.38 -0.45
N VAL A 39 0.43 7.29 0.87
CA VAL A 39 -0.77 6.97 1.67
C VAL A 39 -1.50 8.24 2.08
N SER A 40 -2.78 8.13 2.43
CA SER A 40 -3.60 9.27 2.88
C SER A 40 -3.08 9.97 4.14
N THR A 41 -2.26 9.30 4.96
CA THR A 41 -1.66 9.85 6.18
C THR A 41 -0.27 10.47 5.97
N CYS A 42 0.18 10.63 4.73
CA CYS A 42 1.44 11.32 4.43
C CYS A 42 1.34 12.81 4.78
N GLU A 43 2.41 13.38 5.36
CA GLU A 43 2.48 14.80 5.71
C GLU A 43 2.28 15.74 4.49
N TYR A 44 2.70 15.30 3.30
CA TYR A 44 2.56 16.05 2.04
C TYR A 44 1.26 15.73 1.28
N PHE A 45 0.40 14.87 1.82
CA PHE A 45 -0.80 14.41 1.11
C PHE A 45 -1.74 15.57 0.73
N SER A 46 -1.88 16.56 1.61
CA SER A 46 -2.72 17.75 1.39
C SER A 46 -2.19 18.67 0.27
N MET A 47 -0.90 18.58 -0.07
CA MET A 47 -0.28 19.39 -1.12
C MET A 47 -0.50 18.79 -2.52
N MET A 48 -0.91 17.52 -2.59
CA MET A 48 -1.20 16.81 -3.84
C MET A 48 -2.66 17.04 -4.28
N PHE A 49 -2.92 18.19 -4.90
CA PHE A 49 -4.25 18.51 -5.43
C PHE A 49 -4.64 17.64 -6.64
N ASN A 50 -3.67 17.28 -7.48
CA ASN A 50 -3.88 16.41 -8.64
C ASN A 50 -3.37 15.00 -8.32
N ARG A 51 -4.26 14.11 -7.87
CA ARG A 51 -3.92 12.75 -7.45
C ARG A 51 -4.99 11.73 -7.86
N THR A 52 -4.56 10.50 -8.07
CA THR A 52 -5.44 9.36 -8.38
C THR A 52 -5.40 8.34 -7.25
N GLU A 53 -6.56 7.93 -6.73
CA GLU A 53 -6.64 6.77 -5.84
C GLU A 53 -6.37 5.50 -6.65
N ILE A 54 -5.35 4.73 -6.25
CA ILE A 54 -4.94 3.52 -6.98
C ILE A 54 -5.42 2.23 -6.30
N GLY A 55 -5.92 2.34 -5.06
CA GLY A 55 -6.58 1.27 -4.32
C GLY A 55 -6.03 1.07 -2.91
N GLU A 56 -6.49 0.00 -2.26
CA GLU A 56 -6.05 -0.42 -0.94
C GLU A 56 -5.09 -1.61 -1.04
N PHE A 57 -3.92 -1.46 -0.41
CA PHE A 57 -2.85 -2.45 -0.46
C PHE A 57 -2.24 -2.68 0.92
N ASP A 58 -1.67 -3.86 1.12
CA ASP A 58 -0.93 -4.18 2.34
C ASP A 58 0.45 -3.52 2.30
N THR A 59 1.03 -3.39 1.10
CA THR A 59 2.40 -2.91 0.91
C THR A 59 2.51 -1.80 -0.13
N CYS A 60 3.54 -0.94 0.00
CA CYS A 60 3.79 0.09 -1.01
C CYS A 60 4.25 -0.53 -2.34
N GLN A 61 4.80 -1.74 -2.35
CA GLN A 61 5.29 -2.44 -3.54
C GLN A 61 4.12 -2.76 -4.47
N GLU A 62 3.01 -3.26 -3.92
CA GLU A 62 1.79 -3.51 -4.66
C GLU A 62 1.19 -2.22 -5.21
N ALA A 63 1.18 -1.17 -4.39
CA ALA A 63 0.70 0.16 -4.77
C ALA A 63 1.55 0.75 -5.92
N VAL A 64 2.88 0.76 -5.80
CA VAL A 64 3.79 1.25 -6.86
C VAL A 64 3.63 0.42 -8.13
N ARG A 65 3.50 -0.90 -8.05
CA ARG A 65 3.23 -1.76 -9.22
C ARG A 65 1.91 -1.38 -9.91
N LYS A 66 0.87 -1.04 -9.15
CA LYS A 66 -0.40 -0.54 -9.71
C LYS A 66 -0.22 0.85 -10.34
N ALA A 67 0.48 1.76 -9.67
CA ALA A 67 0.77 3.10 -10.17
C ALA A 67 1.59 3.08 -11.48
N LYS A 68 2.54 2.14 -11.61
CA LYS A 68 3.35 1.94 -12.82
C LYS A 68 2.54 1.59 -14.08
N LYS A 69 1.30 1.14 -13.93
CA LYS A 69 0.38 0.94 -15.05
C LYS A 69 -0.16 2.25 -15.64
N LEU A 70 -0.18 3.32 -14.83
CA LEU A 70 -0.59 4.67 -15.24
C LEU A 70 0.63 5.51 -15.61
N TYR A 71 1.67 5.44 -14.78
CA TYR A 71 2.88 6.23 -14.91
C TYR A 71 4.11 5.31 -14.80
N PRO A 72 4.77 4.94 -15.91
CA PRO A 72 5.91 4.00 -15.88
C PRO A 72 7.03 4.39 -14.92
N LYS A 73 7.22 5.69 -14.66
CA LYS A 73 8.16 6.26 -13.69
C LYS A 73 7.57 6.45 -12.27
N ALA A 74 6.54 5.71 -11.91
CA ALA A 74 6.01 5.80 -10.54
C ALA A 74 6.99 5.22 -9.52
N ASN A 75 7.14 5.92 -8.39
CA ASN A 75 8.08 5.59 -7.32
C ASN A 75 7.42 5.81 -5.94
N GLY A 76 7.95 5.23 -4.87
CA GLY A 76 7.45 5.48 -3.52
C GLY A 76 7.86 6.87 -3.03
N CYS A 77 6.95 7.59 -2.37
CA CYS A 77 7.31 8.78 -1.60
C CYS A 77 8.32 8.45 -0.49
N PHE A 78 9.39 9.23 -0.40
CA PHE A 78 10.44 9.05 0.61
C PHE A 78 9.90 9.02 2.05
N THR A 79 8.92 9.88 2.39
CA THR A 79 8.38 10.00 3.75
C THR A 79 7.48 8.83 4.14
N CYS A 80 6.49 8.49 3.30
CA CYS A 80 5.41 7.57 3.69
C CYS A 80 5.48 6.18 3.03
N CYS A 81 6.34 6.02 2.03
CA CYS A 81 6.55 4.81 1.26
C CYS A 81 8.06 4.49 1.12
N ARG A 82 8.86 4.79 2.16
CA ARG A 82 10.33 4.65 2.16
C ARG A 82 10.87 3.30 1.65
N PRO A 83 10.29 2.13 1.97
CA PRO A 83 10.75 0.84 1.41
C PRO A 83 10.63 0.73 -0.12
N CYS A 84 9.84 1.60 -0.75
CA CYS A 84 9.58 1.64 -2.18
C CYS A 84 10.13 2.90 -2.85
N HIS A 85 10.88 3.73 -2.14
CA HIS A 85 11.56 4.89 -2.69
C HIS A 85 12.97 4.46 -3.13
N THR A 86 13.20 4.35 -4.44
CA THR A 86 14.42 3.72 -4.98
C THR A 86 15.31 4.64 -5.83
N SER A 87 14.97 5.92 -5.97
CA SER A 87 15.67 6.91 -6.80
C SER A 87 15.46 8.32 -6.31
#